data_AF-A0A371K234-F1
#
_entry.id   AF-A0A371K234-F1
#
_cell.length_a   1.000
_cell.length_b   1.000
_cell.length_c   1.000
_cell.angle_alpha   90.00
_cell.angle_beta   90.00
_cell.angle_gamma   90.00
#
_symmetry.space_group_name_H-M   'P 1'
#
loop_
_entity.id
_entity.type
_entity.pdbx_description
1 polymer ?
#
loop_
_entity_poly.entity_id
_entity_poly.type
_entity_poly.pdbx_seq_one_letter_code
_entity_poly.pdbx_strand_id
1 'polypeptide(L)'
;MKIRTAAVAGVLFVSGIAVGYAAQKAATPSYRERAPQEAANALLQTAKTLAGKGSWERIAIGRVYYLGGQKAEGQAIFDAILADDPESSDLFRIGRVYREAGEWERARPLLQSYADANPNDSTQLAEIGAYYLMNGDRAGGERLLDRAFKKKPEFWAAVAAAGGYVNVVPQE
;
A
#
# COMPACT_ATOMS: atom_id res chain seq x y z
N MET A 1 -29.05 -60.33 -45.78
CA MET A 1 -28.30 -59.25 -46.45
C MET A 1 -28.77 -57.92 -45.87
N LYS A 2 -27.84 -57.12 -45.31
CA LYS A 2 -28.01 -55.79 -44.67
C LYS A 2 -28.74 -55.73 -43.32
N ILE A 3 -27.97 -55.64 -42.23
CA ILE A 3 -28.31 -54.86 -41.03
C ILE A 3 -27.04 -54.08 -40.66
N ARG A 4 -27.12 -52.75 -40.61
CA ARG A 4 -26.08 -51.86 -40.09
C ARG A 4 -26.43 -51.57 -38.64
N THR A 5 -25.64 -52.09 -37.71
CA THR A 5 -25.66 -51.72 -36.29
C THR A 5 -24.44 -50.87 -35.96
N ALA A 6 -24.70 -49.82 -35.19
CA ALA A 6 -23.76 -48.79 -34.77
C ALA A 6 -22.71 -49.32 -33.77
N ALA A 7 -21.54 -48.68 -33.75
CA ALA A 7 -20.67 -48.64 -32.59
C ALA A 7 -20.23 -47.19 -32.36
N VAL A 8 -20.74 -46.61 -31.28
CA VAL A 8 -20.28 -45.38 -30.67
C VAL A 8 -19.03 -45.71 -29.85
N ALA A 9 -17.93 -45.02 -30.13
CA ALA A 9 -16.80 -44.84 -29.22
C ALA A 9 -16.42 -43.34 -29.36
N GLY A 10 -16.46 -42.48 -28.35
CA GLY A 10 -16.17 -42.70 -26.94
C GLY A 10 -14.76 -42.21 -26.66
N VAL A 11 -14.57 -40.89 -26.55
CA VAL A 11 -13.44 -40.32 -25.79
C VAL A 11 -13.93 -39.10 -25.02
N LEU A 12 -13.90 -39.26 -23.70
CA LEU A 12 -14.18 -38.28 -22.66
C LEU A 12 -12.98 -37.36 -22.44
N PHE A 13 -13.27 -36.07 -22.22
CA PHE A 13 -12.64 -35.13 -21.28
C PHE A 13 -11.23 -35.45 -20.73
N VAL A 14 -10.22 -34.65 -21.12
CA VAL A 14 -9.26 -34.00 -20.18
C VAL A 14 -8.72 -32.71 -20.81
N SER A 15 -9.44 -31.60 -20.71
CA SER A 15 -8.83 -30.26 -20.93
C SER A 15 -9.11 -29.27 -19.79
N GLY A 16 -9.80 -29.71 -18.73
CA GLY A 16 -10.15 -28.87 -17.58
C GLY A 16 -9.21 -28.95 -16.38
N ILE A 17 -8.25 -29.89 -16.34
CA ILE A 17 -7.40 -30.12 -15.15
C ILE A 17 -6.08 -29.32 -15.19
N ALA A 18 -5.63 -28.89 -16.37
CA ALA A 18 -4.36 -28.18 -16.50
C ALA A 18 -4.40 -26.72 -16.01
N VAL A 19 -5.57 -26.09 -15.95
CA VAL A 19 -5.71 -24.71 -15.47
C VAL A 19 -5.79 -24.64 -13.93
N GLY A 20 -6.16 -25.75 -13.27
CA GLY A 20 -6.25 -25.82 -11.80
C GLY A 20 -4.96 -26.25 -11.09
N TYR A 21 -4.00 -26.86 -11.79
CA TYR A 21 -2.76 -27.36 -11.19
C TYR A 21 -1.61 -26.34 -11.20
N ALA A 22 -1.79 -25.23 -11.91
CA ALA A 22 -0.85 -24.10 -11.97
C ALA A 22 -1.22 -22.94 -11.03
N ALA A 23 -2.14 -23.16 -10.09
CA ALA A 23 -2.03 -22.51 -8.78
C ALA A 23 -0.79 -23.11 -8.10
N GLN A 24 0.35 -22.65 -8.60
CA GLN A 24 1.69 -22.88 -8.14
C GLN A 24 1.61 -22.96 -6.62
N LYS A 25 1.94 -24.12 -6.04
CA LYS A 25 2.27 -24.22 -4.62
C LYS A 25 3.30 -23.11 -4.40
N ALA A 26 2.86 -21.94 -3.93
CA ALA A 26 3.75 -20.94 -3.40
C ALA A 26 4.50 -21.73 -2.33
N ALA A 27 5.78 -22.00 -2.57
CA ALA A 27 6.59 -22.75 -1.62
C ALA A 27 6.35 -22.09 -0.26
N THR A 28 5.83 -22.85 0.71
CA THR A 28 5.54 -22.31 2.04
C THR A 28 6.79 -21.56 2.47
N PRO A 29 6.71 -20.22 2.67
CA PRO A 29 7.91 -19.45 2.89
C PRO A 29 8.64 -20.07 4.08
N SER A 30 9.88 -20.51 3.85
CA SER A 30 10.75 -20.99 4.91
C SER A 30 11.23 -19.73 5.63
N TYR A 31 10.43 -19.22 6.56
CA TYR A 31 10.76 -18.05 7.39
C TYR A 31 11.19 -18.46 8.81
N ARG A 32 10.84 -19.69 9.23
CA ARG A 32 11.17 -20.23 10.54
C ARG A 32 12.68 -20.46 10.66
N GLU A 33 13.21 -20.24 11.86
CA GLU A 33 14.62 -20.48 12.22
C GLU A 33 15.64 -19.66 11.41
N ARG A 34 15.19 -18.56 10.80
CA ARG A 34 16.06 -17.60 10.10
C ARG A 34 16.30 -16.35 10.91
N ALA A 35 17.37 -15.64 10.59
CA ALA A 35 17.55 -14.28 11.09
C ALA A 35 16.35 -13.40 10.66
N PRO A 36 15.95 -12.39 11.47
CA PRO A 36 14.76 -11.58 11.18
C PRO A 36 14.73 -10.98 9.76
N GLN A 37 15.87 -10.49 9.27
CA GLN A 37 15.96 -9.92 7.92
C GLN A 37 15.76 -10.96 6.82
N GLU A 38 16.30 -12.16 6.99
CA GLU A 38 16.16 -13.25 6.03
C GLU A 38 14.73 -13.78 5.99
N ALA A 39 14.09 -13.87 7.17
CA ALA A 39 12.67 -14.22 7.29
C ALA A 39 11.79 -13.18 6.58
N ALA A 40 12.03 -11.89 6.83
CA ALA A 40 11.32 -10.80 6.17
C ALA A 40 11.52 -10.86 4.66
N ASN A 41 12.75 -11.05 4.18
CA ASN A 41 13.05 -11.18 2.75
C ASN A 41 12.32 -12.35 2.11
N ALA A 42 12.32 -13.53 2.73
CA ALA A 42 11.60 -14.69 2.21
C ALA A 42 10.10 -14.42 2.08
N LEU A 43 9.49 -13.79 3.11
CA LEU A 43 8.08 -13.42 3.09
C LEU A 43 7.75 -12.32 2.08
N LEU A 44 8.64 -11.34 1.90
CA LEU A 44 8.47 -10.28 0.91
C LEU A 44 8.57 -10.81 -0.52
N GLN A 45 9.38 -11.84 -0.78
CA GLN A 45 9.37 -12.52 -2.08
C GLN A 45 8.04 -13.23 -2.32
N THR A 46 7.50 -13.92 -1.31
CA THR A 46 6.14 -14.49 -1.40
C THR A 46 5.10 -13.39 -1.66
N ALA A 47 5.17 -12.27 -0.92
CA ALA A 47 4.26 -11.14 -1.12
C ALA A 47 4.36 -10.58 -2.55
N LYS A 48 5.56 -10.46 -3.13
CA LYS A 48 5.74 -10.06 -4.54
C LYS A 48 5.09 -11.02 -5.53
N THR A 49 5.10 -12.33 -5.26
CA THR A 49 4.42 -13.32 -6.13
C THR A 49 2.90 -13.29 -6.02
N LEU A 50 2.38 -12.88 -4.86
CA LEU A 50 0.94 -12.76 -4.61
C LEU A 50 0.39 -11.40 -5.00
N ALA A 51 1.23 -10.37 -4.99
CA ALA A 51 0.86 -9.02 -5.40
C ALA A 51 0.43 -9.04 -6.86
N GLY A 52 -0.75 -8.48 -7.11
CA GLY A 52 -1.22 -8.20 -8.46
C GLY A 52 -0.47 -7.00 -9.08
N LYS A 53 -1.09 -6.38 -10.07
CA LYS A 53 -0.55 -5.18 -10.71
C LYS A 53 -0.79 -3.88 -9.91
N GLY A 54 -1.49 -3.96 -8.78
CA GLY A 54 -1.85 -2.81 -7.96
C GLY A 54 -0.64 -2.15 -7.28
N SER A 55 -0.69 -0.83 -7.15
CA SER A 55 0.30 -0.04 -6.41
C SER A 55 0.18 -0.25 -4.90
N TRP A 56 -1.04 -0.48 -4.37
CA TRP A 56 -1.28 -0.68 -2.93
C TRP A 56 -0.39 -1.79 -2.32
N GLU A 57 -0.46 -3.02 -2.86
CA GLU A 57 0.31 -4.15 -2.35
C GLU A 57 1.81 -3.94 -2.52
N ARG A 58 2.21 -3.32 -3.64
CA ARG A 58 3.61 -2.99 -3.91
C ARG A 58 4.14 -1.96 -2.92
N ILE A 59 3.37 -0.93 -2.57
CA ILE A 59 3.74 0.06 -1.55
C ILE A 59 3.86 -0.61 -0.18
N ALA A 60 2.98 -1.55 0.16
CA ALA A 60 3.10 -2.31 1.41
C ALA A 60 4.41 -3.11 1.48
N ILE A 61 4.79 -3.77 0.39
CA ILE A 61 6.10 -4.45 0.27
C ILE A 61 7.24 -3.44 0.38
N GLY A 62 7.15 -2.31 -0.33
CA GLY A 62 8.13 -1.23 -0.29
C GLY A 62 8.31 -0.66 1.11
N ARG A 63 7.22 -0.47 1.87
CA ARG A 63 7.24 -0.02 3.27
C ARG A 63 8.06 -0.93 4.16
N VAL A 64 7.86 -2.25 4.05
CA VAL A 64 8.61 -3.22 4.87
C VAL A 64 10.09 -3.22 4.51
N TYR A 65 10.45 -3.18 3.22
CA TYR A 65 11.85 -3.01 2.83
C TYR A 65 12.44 -1.71 3.39
N TYR A 66 11.72 -0.60 3.21
CA TYR A 66 12.20 0.73 3.53
C TYR A 66 12.43 0.93 5.04
N LEU A 67 11.44 0.58 5.85
CA LEU A 67 11.52 0.70 7.31
C LEU A 67 12.32 -0.44 7.95
N GLY A 68 12.42 -1.60 7.28
CA GLY A 68 13.21 -2.75 7.69
C GLY A 68 14.70 -2.66 7.37
N GLY A 69 15.22 -1.47 7.06
CA GLY A 69 16.66 -1.22 6.83
C GLY A 69 17.15 -1.45 5.40
N GLN A 70 16.33 -2.06 4.53
CA GLN A 70 16.61 -2.25 3.11
C GLN A 70 16.03 -1.08 2.29
N LYS A 71 16.52 0.13 2.61
CA LYS A 71 16.00 1.38 2.04
C LYS A 71 16.09 1.42 0.52
N ALA A 72 17.16 0.90 -0.08
CA ALA A 72 17.34 0.91 -1.53
C ALA A 72 16.26 0.10 -2.27
N GLU A 73 15.91 -1.08 -1.75
CA GLU A 73 14.88 -1.95 -2.33
C GLU A 73 13.48 -1.35 -2.19
N GLY A 74 13.18 -0.74 -1.03
CA GLY A 74 11.92 -0.01 -0.83
C GLY A 74 11.83 1.21 -1.74
N GLN A 75 12.93 1.94 -1.87
CA GLN A 75 13.01 3.14 -2.72
C GLN A 75 12.74 2.82 -4.18
N ALA A 76 13.37 1.78 -4.71
CA ALA A 76 13.17 1.37 -6.10
C ALA A 76 11.69 1.02 -6.41
N ILE A 77 10.96 0.48 -5.42
CA ILE A 77 9.53 0.23 -5.56
C ILE A 77 8.75 1.54 -5.60
N PHE A 78 9.04 2.48 -4.70
CA PHE A 78 8.39 3.78 -4.67
C PHE A 78 8.65 4.59 -5.94
N ASP A 79 9.90 4.63 -6.42
CA ASP A 79 10.28 5.33 -7.65
C ASP A 79 9.52 4.77 -8.86
N ALA A 80 9.41 3.45 -8.97
CA ALA A 80 8.69 2.81 -10.06
C ALA A 80 7.18 3.12 -10.05
N ILE A 81 6.59 3.38 -8.88
CA ILE A 81 5.17 3.74 -8.76
C ILE A 81 4.99 5.24 -9.03
N LEU A 82 5.85 6.08 -8.48
CA LEU A 82 5.79 7.53 -8.66
C LEU A 82 6.11 7.97 -10.11
N ALA A 83 6.78 7.12 -10.89
CA ALA A 83 7.08 7.37 -12.29
C ALA A 83 5.97 6.94 -13.27
N ASP A 84 4.99 6.14 -12.82
CA ASP A 84 3.98 5.49 -13.68
C ASP A 84 2.56 5.92 -13.29
N ASP A 85 2.23 7.18 -13.61
CA ASP A 85 0.91 7.80 -13.36
C ASP A 85 0.33 7.48 -11.95
N PRO A 86 1.01 7.94 -10.87
CA PRO A 86 0.61 7.57 -9.52
C PRO A 86 -0.76 8.14 -9.18
N GLU A 87 -1.61 7.31 -8.58
CA GLU A 87 -2.85 7.80 -7.99
C GLU A 87 -2.52 8.74 -6.82
N SER A 88 -3.42 9.68 -6.52
CA SER A 88 -3.24 10.54 -5.34
C SER A 88 -3.06 9.69 -4.07
N SER A 89 -3.80 8.58 -3.98
CA SER A 89 -3.72 7.64 -2.87
C SER A 89 -2.34 6.99 -2.72
N ASP A 90 -1.56 6.85 -3.79
CA ASP A 90 -0.18 6.37 -3.74
C ASP A 90 0.77 7.42 -3.19
N LEU A 91 0.60 8.69 -3.57
CA LEU A 91 1.36 9.81 -3.00
C LEU A 91 1.19 9.86 -1.49
N PHE A 92 -0.05 9.70 -1.01
CA PHE A 92 -0.34 9.67 0.42
C PHE A 92 0.36 8.51 1.12
N ARG A 93 0.20 7.27 0.62
CA ARG A 93 0.79 6.08 1.25
C ARG A 93 2.32 6.15 1.29
N ILE A 94 2.96 6.51 0.19
CA ILE A 94 4.42 6.63 0.13
C ILE A 94 4.89 7.79 1.02
N GLY A 95 4.20 8.94 1.00
CA GLY A 95 4.46 10.05 1.90
C GLY A 95 4.39 9.64 3.38
N ARG A 96 3.40 8.80 3.74
CA ARG A 96 3.27 8.24 5.08
C ARG A 96 4.46 7.37 5.47
N VAL A 97 4.97 6.53 4.55
CA VAL A 97 6.17 5.73 4.81
C VAL A 97 7.39 6.61 5.07
N TYR A 98 7.62 7.66 4.28
CA TYR A 98 8.73 8.58 4.53
C TYR A 98 8.56 9.30 5.88
N ARG A 99 7.34 9.66 6.29
CA ARG A 99 7.07 10.22 7.61
C ARG A 99 7.43 9.23 8.71
N GLU A 100 7.01 7.96 8.58
CA GLU A 100 7.37 6.89 9.53
C GLU A 100 8.88 6.64 9.59
N ALA A 101 9.60 6.85 8.49
CA ALA A 101 11.05 6.78 8.43
C ALA A 101 11.77 8.01 9.04
N GLY A 102 11.03 9.03 9.49
CA GLY A 102 11.58 10.29 9.97
C GLY A 102 12.08 11.21 8.84
N GLU A 103 11.74 10.93 7.59
CA GLU A 103 12.21 11.63 6.40
C GLU A 103 11.19 12.67 5.95
N TRP A 104 10.91 13.66 6.81
CA TRP A 104 9.87 14.66 6.58
C TRP A 104 10.03 15.43 5.27
N GLU A 105 11.26 15.81 4.91
CA GLU A 105 11.55 16.54 3.66
C GLU A 105 11.08 15.78 2.41
N ARG A 106 10.98 14.45 2.49
CA ARG A 106 10.51 13.59 1.40
C ARG A 106 9.01 13.30 1.49
N ALA A 107 8.50 13.20 2.71
CA ALA A 107 7.07 13.00 2.97
C ALA A 107 6.23 14.21 2.56
N ARG A 108 6.66 15.40 2.98
CA ARG A 108 5.92 16.66 2.84
C ARG A 108 5.42 16.94 1.41
N PRO A 109 6.25 16.89 0.34
CA PRO A 109 5.78 17.19 -1.01
C PRO A 109 4.71 16.19 -1.49
N LEU A 110 4.86 14.90 -1.19
CA LEU A 110 3.88 13.89 -1.59
C LEU A 110 2.52 14.08 -0.88
N LEU A 111 2.57 14.37 0.42
CA LEU A 111 1.37 14.64 1.21
C LEU A 111 0.69 15.94 0.78
N GLN A 112 1.47 16.98 0.41
CA GLN A 112 0.93 18.22 -0.14
C GLN A 112 0.22 17.98 -1.48
N SER A 113 0.84 17.23 -2.40
CA SER A 113 0.21 16.87 -3.68
C SER A 113 -1.10 16.09 -3.49
N TYR A 114 -1.14 15.16 -2.53
CA TYR A 114 -2.39 14.48 -2.18
C TYR A 114 -3.45 15.48 -1.68
N ALA A 115 -3.08 16.37 -0.74
CA ALA A 115 -4.00 17.34 -0.16
C ALA A 115 -4.60 18.27 -1.22
N ASP A 116 -3.80 18.68 -2.21
CA ASP A 116 -4.24 19.55 -3.29
C ASP A 116 -5.15 18.83 -4.30
N ALA A 117 -4.88 17.55 -4.57
CA ALA A 117 -5.73 16.71 -5.42
C ALA A 117 -7.06 16.33 -4.74
N ASN A 118 -7.10 16.25 -3.41
CA ASN A 118 -8.26 15.78 -2.64
C ASN A 118 -8.78 16.86 -1.67
N PRO A 119 -9.26 18.01 -2.16
CA PRO A 119 -9.63 19.14 -1.30
C PRO A 119 -10.87 18.90 -0.42
N ASN A 120 -11.60 17.80 -0.64
CA ASN A 120 -12.80 17.45 0.10
C ASN A 120 -12.60 16.25 1.04
N ASP A 121 -11.40 15.68 1.13
CA ASP A 121 -11.13 14.54 2.00
C ASP A 121 -10.79 15.03 3.43
N SER A 122 -11.83 15.37 4.19
CA SER A 122 -11.68 15.98 5.51
C SER A 122 -10.83 15.14 6.48
N THR A 123 -10.99 13.82 6.45
CA THR A 123 -10.27 12.93 7.37
C THR A 123 -8.79 12.91 7.04
N GLN A 124 -8.41 12.68 5.78
CA GLN A 124 -7.00 12.63 5.40
C GLN A 124 -6.34 14.02 5.42
N LEU A 125 -7.08 15.09 5.12
CA LEU A 125 -6.55 16.46 5.30
C LEU A 125 -6.20 16.75 6.76
N ALA A 126 -7.02 16.28 7.70
CA ALA A 126 -6.72 16.43 9.12
C ALA A 126 -5.53 15.58 9.57
N GLU A 127 -5.41 14.36 9.04
CA GLU A 127 -4.25 13.49 9.27
C GLU A 127 -2.94 14.13 8.77
N ILE A 128 -2.95 14.68 7.55
CA ILE A 128 -1.79 15.39 7.01
C ILE A 128 -1.52 16.65 7.84
N GLY A 129 -2.56 17.39 8.22
CA GLY A 129 -2.43 18.53 9.13
C GLY A 129 -1.73 18.14 10.42
N ALA A 130 -2.10 17.01 11.03
CA ALA A 130 -1.43 16.47 12.21
C ALA A 130 0.06 16.16 11.94
N TYR A 131 0.41 15.57 10.79
CA TYR A 131 1.81 15.35 10.42
C TYR A 131 2.62 16.65 10.31
N TYR A 132 2.01 17.72 9.82
CA TYR A 132 2.65 19.04 9.78
C TYR A 132 2.88 19.60 11.19
N LEU A 133 1.88 19.47 12.08
CA LEU A 133 2.01 19.90 13.50
C LEU A 133 3.16 19.15 14.21
N MET A 134 3.22 17.84 14.05
CA MET A 134 4.25 16.99 14.67
C MET A 134 5.67 17.29 14.17
N ASN A 135 5.80 17.80 12.94
CA ASN A 135 7.08 18.24 12.37
C ASN A 135 7.36 19.75 12.57
N GLY A 136 6.57 20.43 13.39
CA GLY A 136 6.80 21.83 13.77
C GLY A 136 6.28 22.89 12.78
N ASP A 137 5.72 22.50 11.63
CA ASP A 137 5.04 23.42 10.69
C ASP A 137 3.61 23.66 11.16
N ARG A 138 3.48 24.35 12.30
CA ARG A 138 2.19 24.64 12.92
C ARG A 138 1.25 25.37 11.96
N ALA A 139 1.77 26.39 11.28
CA ALA A 139 0.99 27.20 10.36
C ALA A 139 0.49 26.38 9.16
N GLY A 140 1.32 25.49 8.60
CA GLY A 140 0.91 24.56 7.54
C GLY A 140 -0.14 23.56 8.02
N GLY A 141 0.05 23.01 9.21
CA GLY A 141 -0.90 22.09 9.83
C GLY A 141 -2.27 22.74 10.03
N GLU A 142 -2.34 23.89 10.68
CA GLU A 142 -3.59 24.62 10.94
C GLU A 142 -4.32 24.99 9.63
N ARG A 143 -3.61 25.37 8.55
CA ARG A 143 -4.26 25.59 7.24
C ARG A 143 -4.93 24.34 6.67
N LEU A 144 -4.34 23.16 6.85
CA LEU A 144 -4.95 21.89 6.42
C LEU A 144 -6.14 21.52 7.31
N LEU A 145 -6.06 21.79 8.61
CA LEU A 145 -7.17 21.60 9.55
C LEU A 145 -8.36 22.51 9.22
N ASP A 146 -8.11 23.79 8.88
CA ASP A 146 -9.14 24.73 8.44
C ASP A 146 -9.88 24.20 7.20
N ARG A 147 -9.13 23.62 6.24
CA ARG A 147 -9.71 22.98 5.07
C ARG A 147 -10.53 21.74 5.45
N ALA A 148 -10.00 20.88 6.31
CA ALA A 148 -10.66 19.67 6.78
C ALA A 148 -11.99 19.97 7.48
N PHE A 149 -12.05 21.02 8.30
CA PHE A 149 -13.22 21.37 9.10
C PHE A 149 -14.18 22.37 8.44
N LYS A 150 -13.90 22.83 7.22
CA LYS A 150 -14.70 23.84 6.50
C LYS A 150 -16.18 23.49 6.33
N LYS A 151 -16.52 22.21 6.11
CA LYS A 151 -17.91 21.77 5.90
C LYS A 151 -18.55 21.30 7.22
N LYS A 152 -18.05 20.18 7.74
CA LYS A 152 -18.49 19.58 8.99
C LYS A 152 -17.33 18.78 9.58
N PRO A 153 -16.97 18.99 10.85
CA PRO A 153 -16.00 18.15 11.52
C PRO A 153 -16.46 16.69 11.58
N GLU A 154 -15.56 15.78 11.24
CA GLU A 154 -15.73 14.33 11.40
C GLU A 154 -14.99 13.85 12.64
N PHE A 155 -15.46 12.75 13.23
CA PHE A 155 -14.86 12.19 14.45
C PHE A 155 -13.35 11.91 14.27
N TRP A 156 -12.97 11.18 13.22
CA TRP A 156 -11.57 10.82 12.96
C TRP A 156 -10.70 12.02 12.60
N ALA A 157 -11.24 12.99 11.85
CA ALA A 157 -10.56 14.24 11.57
C ALA A 157 -10.22 15.01 12.86
N ALA A 158 -11.16 15.11 13.80
CA ALA A 158 -10.94 15.77 15.08
C ALA A 158 -9.92 15.02 15.96
N VAL A 159 -9.99 13.69 16.01
CA VAL A 159 -9.02 12.85 16.75
C VAL A 159 -7.60 13.00 16.18
N ALA A 160 -7.44 12.97 14.85
CA ALA A 160 -6.15 13.17 14.21
C ALA A 160 -5.56 14.56 14.51
N ALA A 161 -6.37 15.61 14.37
CA ALA A 161 -5.97 16.97 14.69
C ALA A 161 -5.51 17.11 16.15
N ALA A 162 -6.27 16.55 17.10
CA ALA A 162 -5.90 16.54 18.50
C ALA A 162 -4.57 15.82 18.74
N GLY A 163 -4.38 14.64 18.12
CA GLY A 163 -3.12 13.88 18.19
C GLY A 163 -1.92 14.69 17.71
N GLY A 164 -2.06 15.43 16.61
CA GLY A 164 -1.00 16.29 16.07
C GLY A 164 -0.48 17.35 17.04
N TYR A 165 -1.37 17.95 17.86
CA TYR A 165 -0.96 18.93 18.89
C TYR A 165 -0.19 18.34 20.06
N VAL A 166 -0.40 17.05 20.35
CA VAL A 166 0.22 16.35 21.49
C VAL A 166 1.23 15.28 21.05
N ASN A 167 1.68 15.35 19.80
CA ASN A 167 2.66 14.45 19.21
C ASN A 167 2.27 12.95 19.25
N VAL A 168 0.98 12.66 19.04
CA VAL A 168 0.44 11.31 18.90
C VAL A 168 0.10 11.07 17.44
N VAL A 169 0.74 10.05 16.83
CA VAL A 169 0.49 9.66 15.45
C VAL A 169 -0.98 9.23 15.29
N PRO A 170 -1.72 9.73 14.27
CA PRO A 170 -3.05 9.25 13.95
C PRO A 170 -3.08 7.72 13.74
N GLN A 171 -4.20 7.09 14.13
CA GLN A 171 -4.38 5.64 13.93
C GLN A 171 -4.59 5.33 12.45
N GLU A 172 -4.05 4.19 12.01
CA GLU A 172 -4.19 3.66 10.64
C GLU A 172 -5.51 2.91 10.43
#